data_AF-A0A7W5GTI6-F1
#
_entry.id   AF-A0A7W5GTI6-F1
#
_cell.length_a   1.000
_cell.length_b   1.000
_cell.length_c   1.000
_cell.angle_alpha   90.00
_cell.angle_beta   90.00
_cell.angle_gamma   90.00
#
_symmetry.space_group_name_H-M   'P 1'
#
loop_
_entity.id
_entity.type
_entity.pdbx_description
1 polymer ?
#
loop_
_entity_poly.entity_id
_entity_poly.type
_entity_poly.pdbx_seq_one_letter_code
_entity_poly.pdbx_strand_id
1 'polypeptide(L)'
;MTRVLAGTDAKRGFNWRKWLLVWAVLCGIYAAYQGHVRRTGAGGSGLTSIAVRLGANPTTDQLAALAAGTQPGDVLMYTADWCPNCRAARNWMDQYGFRYETCDVDKGAGCAQQLTALGSDGVPYLIVKGHHMEDGFDSAEFVAALNSK
;
A
#
# COMPACT_ATOMS: atom_id res chain seq x y z
N MET A 1 0.07 74.04 -37.50
CA MET A 1 -0.52 73.81 -36.16
C MET A 1 -1.63 72.78 -36.41
N THR A 2 -1.67 71.55 -35.88
CA THR A 2 -1.62 71.15 -34.46
C THR A 2 -1.39 69.62 -34.37
N ARG A 3 -0.70 69.17 -33.31
CA ARG A 3 -0.35 67.77 -32.90
C ARG A 3 -1.56 66.84 -32.69
N VAL A 4 -1.37 65.54 -32.95
CA VAL A 4 -1.74 64.36 -32.10
C VAL A 4 -0.76 63.22 -32.48
N LEU A 5 0.25 62.82 -31.71
CA LEU A 5 0.33 62.04 -30.45
C LEU A 5 0.02 60.53 -30.57
N ALA A 6 1.11 59.75 -30.41
CA ALA A 6 1.28 58.59 -29.53
C ALA A 6 0.57 57.24 -29.82
N GLY A 7 1.38 56.19 -29.72
CA GLY A 7 0.92 54.80 -29.64
C GLY A 7 2.03 53.75 -29.73
N THR A 8 3.23 54.00 -29.19
CA THR A 8 4.22 52.93 -28.93
C THR A 8 3.91 52.31 -27.57
N ASP A 9 3.51 51.05 -27.52
CA ASP A 9 4.12 50.05 -26.62
C ASP A 9 3.36 48.72 -26.64
N ALA A 10 3.90 47.72 -27.34
CA ALA A 10 3.50 46.34 -27.16
C ALA A 10 4.61 45.37 -27.58
N LYS A 11 5.79 45.43 -26.95
CA LYS A 11 6.70 44.28 -26.89
C LYS A 11 7.33 44.16 -25.50
N ARG A 12 6.56 43.66 -24.53
CA ARG A 12 7.15 42.98 -23.36
C ARG A 12 7.84 41.72 -23.88
N GLY A 13 9.08 41.85 -24.34
CA GLY A 13 9.94 40.73 -24.69
C GLY A 13 10.06 39.80 -23.50
N PHE A 14 9.66 38.54 -23.68
CA PHE A 14 9.74 37.51 -22.67
C PHE A 14 11.21 37.36 -22.23
N ASN A 15 11.51 37.79 -20.99
CA ASN A 15 12.86 37.86 -20.48
C ASN A 15 13.33 36.46 -20.05
N TRP A 16 13.79 35.68 -21.01
CA TRP A 16 14.30 34.31 -20.83
C TRP A 16 15.33 34.21 -19.71
N ARG A 17 16.18 35.22 -19.51
CA ARG A 17 17.17 35.23 -18.44
C ARG A 17 16.53 35.20 -17.05
N LYS A 18 15.45 35.95 -16.84
CA LYS A 18 14.72 35.93 -15.55
C LYS A 18 14.04 34.58 -15.32
N TRP A 19 13.45 33.99 -16.37
CA TRP A 19 12.79 32.69 -16.26
C TRP A 19 13.78 31.54 -16.03
N LEU A 20 14.95 31.57 -16.66
CA LEU A 20 16.03 30.61 -16.41
C LEU A 20 16.55 30.70 -14.97
N LEU A 21 16.69 31.92 -14.42
CA LEU A 21 17.08 32.10 -13.02
C LEU A 21 16.03 31.56 -12.06
N VAL A 22 14.75 31.80 -12.31
CA VAL A 22 13.65 31.24 -11.48
C VAL A 22 13.68 29.71 -11.52
N TRP A 23 13.84 29.12 -12.71
CA TRP A 23 13.95 27.67 -12.86
C TRP A 23 15.16 27.09 -12.13
N ALA A 24 16.32 27.74 -12.23
CA ALA A 24 17.53 27.30 -11.53
C ALA A 24 17.37 27.32 -10.00
N VAL A 25 16.72 28.37 -9.45
CA VAL A 25 16.43 28.48 -8.02
C VAL A 25 15.45 27.40 -7.57
N LEU A 26 14.36 27.17 -8.31
CA LEU A 26 13.40 26.11 -8.00
C LEU A 26 14.04 24.72 -8.04
N CYS A 27 14.88 24.43 -9.05
CA CYS A 27 15.65 23.19 -9.13
C CYS A 27 16.62 23.03 -7.95
N GLY A 28 17.32 24.10 -7.55
CA GLY A 28 18.22 24.08 -6.41
C GLY A 28 17.50 23.79 -5.09
N ILE A 29 16.36 24.45 -4.86
CA ILE A 29 15.50 24.21 -3.68
C ILE A 29 14.96 22.77 -3.69
N TYR A 30 14.48 22.29 -4.84
CA TYR A 30 13.98 20.92 -4.97
C TYR A 30 15.08 19.89 -4.70
N ALA A 31 16.29 20.08 -5.26
CA ALA A 31 17.43 19.22 -5.01
C ALA A 31 17.84 19.22 -3.53
N ALA A 32 17.81 20.38 -2.87
CA ALA A 32 18.08 20.49 -1.44
C ALA A 32 17.01 19.81 -0.59
N TYR A 33 15.73 19.96 -0.93
CA TYR A 33 14.61 19.29 -0.26
C TYR A 33 14.71 17.77 -0.41
N GLN A 34 14.96 17.28 -1.62
CA GLN A 34 15.23 15.87 -1.89
C GLN A 34 16.42 15.36 -1.07
N GLY A 35 17.50 16.15 -0.96
CA GLY A 35 18.64 15.82 -0.11
C GLY A 35 18.32 15.77 1.38
N HIS A 36 17.49 16.70 1.88
CA HIS A 36 17.06 16.73 3.28
C HIS A 36 16.18 15.52 3.62
N VAL A 37 15.18 15.20 2.78
CA VAL A 37 14.32 14.03 2.95
C VAL A 37 15.13 12.73 2.97
N ARG A 38 16.20 12.63 2.16
CA ARG A 38 17.14 11.48 2.19
C ARG A 38 17.94 11.38 3.48
N ARG A 39 18.24 12.49 4.15
CA ARG A 39 19.02 12.50 5.40
C ARG A 39 18.18 12.29 6.64
N THR A 40 16.91 12.72 6.62
CA THR A 40 16.00 12.60 7.76
C THR A 40 15.02 11.42 7.64
N GLY A 41 14.97 10.78 6.47
CA GLY A 41 14.17 9.58 6.21
C GLY A 41 14.95 8.30 6.51
N ALA A 42 14.36 7.43 7.33
CA ALA A 42 14.83 6.08 7.63
C ALA A 42 15.10 5.26 6.35
N GLY A 43 16.35 5.16 5.93
CA GLY A 43 16.74 4.41 4.73
C GLY A 43 18.19 3.95 4.75
N GLY A 44 18.49 2.91 5.53
CA GLY A 44 19.73 2.15 5.37
C GLY A 44 19.80 1.59 3.94
N SER A 45 20.85 1.93 3.19
CA SER A 45 21.04 1.45 1.81
C SER A 45 22.53 1.38 1.50
N GLY A 46 23.17 0.38 2.08
CA GLY A 46 24.33 -0.27 1.48
C GLY A 46 23.86 -1.60 0.89
N LEU A 47 23.60 -1.63 -0.42
CA LEU A 47 23.62 -2.83 -1.28
C LEU A 47 22.49 -3.90 -1.22
N THR A 48 21.25 -3.64 -0.81
CA THR A 48 20.17 -4.66 -0.84
C THR A 48 18.96 -4.39 -1.75
N SER A 49 19.04 -3.51 -2.76
CA SER A 49 17.80 -2.92 -3.30
C SER A 49 17.51 -2.97 -4.81
N ILE A 50 18.37 -3.46 -5.70
CA ILE A 50 18.03 -3.42 -7.15
C ILE A 50 17.52 -4.76 -7.68
N ALA A 51 18.13 -5.90 -7.34
CA ALA A 51 17.67 -7.21 -7.82
C ALA A 51 16.45 -7.78 -7.07
N VAL A 52 16.19 -7.36 -5.82
CA VAL A 52 15.05 -7.84 -5.01
C VAL A 52 13.75 -7.08 -5.30
N ARG A 53 13.83 -5.82 -5.73
CA ARG A 53 12.68 -4.89 -5.77
C ARG A 53 11.98 -4.77 -7.11
N LEU A 54 12.38 -5.53 -8.12
CA LEU A 54 11.83 -5.40 -9.47
C LEU A 54 10.70 -6.39 -9.80
N GLY A 55 10.21 -7.20 -8.84
CA GLY A 55 8.98 -8.00 -9.04
C GLY A 55 8.84 -9.29 -8.23
N ALA A 56 9.48 -9.42 -7.06
CA ALA A 56 9.46 -10.67 -6.32
C ALA A 56 8.20 -10.79 -5.44
N ASN A 57 7.36 -11.79 -5.74
CA ASN A 57 6.51 -12.41 -4.72
C ASN A 57 7.40 -12.93 -3.58
N PRO A 58 6.94 -12.92 -2.32
CA PRO A 58 7.69 -13.47 -1.20
C PRO A 58 8.10 -14.92 -1.47
N THR A 59 9.34 -15.29 -1.13
CA THR A 59 9.77 -16.68 -1.20
C THR A 59 9.10 -17.49 -0.09
N THR A 60 9.03 -18.82 -0.26
CA THR A 60 8.47 -19.72 0.76
C THR A 60 9.13 -19.55 2.13
N ASP A 61 10.46 -19.39 2.17
CA ASP A 61 11.19 -19.16 3.43
C ASP A 61 10.82 -17.83 4.09
N GLN A 62 10.60 -16.78 3.29
CA GLN A 62 10.15 -15.48 3.78
C GLN A 62 8.72 -15.57 4.35
N LEU A 63 7.83 -16.31 3.70
CA LEU A 63 6.48 -16.54 4.18
C LEU A 63 6.46 -17.36 5.48
N ALA A 64 7.26 -18.42 5.57
CA ALA A 64 7.38 -19.23 6.78
C ALA A 64 7.96 -18.43 7.96
N ALA A 65 8.96 -17.58 7.70
CA ALA A 65 9.51 -16.68 8.72
C ALA A 65 8.47 -15.66 9.20
N LEU A 66 7.67 -15.10 8.28
CA LEU A 66 6.59 -14.19 8.63
C LEU A 66 5.51 -14.92 9.46
N ALA A 67 5.13 -16.13 9.04
CA ALA A 67 4.17 -16.96 9.74
C ALA A 67 4.61 -17.28 11.19
N ALA A 68 5.88 -17.59 11.40
CA ALA A 68 6.45 -17.82 12.74
C ALA A 68 6.35 -16.58 13.66
N GLY A 69 6.27 -15.38 13.09
CA GLY A 69 6.10 -14.13 13.82
C GLY A 69 4.63 -13.80 14.18
N THR A 70 3.66 -14.44 13.54
CA THR A 70 2.24 -14.18 13.79
C THR A 70 1.80 -14.68 15.17
N GLN A 71 0.95 -13.89 15.82
CA GLN A 71 0.36 -14.19 17.13
C GLN A 71 -1.06 -14.73 16.99
N PRO A 72 -1.57 -15.47 17.99
CA PRO A 72 -3.00 -15.78 18.07
C PRO A 72 -3.85 -14.50 18.01
N GLY A 73 -4.92 -14.53 17.22
CA GLY A 73 -5.78 -13.36 16.97
C GLY A 73 -5.30 -12.39 15.88
N ASP A 74 -4.10 -12.56 15.30
CA ASP A 74 -3.63 -11.70 14.20
C ASP A 74 -4.45 -11.91 12.92
N VAL A 75 -5.05 -13.08 12.74
CA VAL A 75 -5.79 -13.43 11.52
C VAL A 75 -7.13 -14.05 11.91
N LEU A 76 -8.22 -13.38 11.54
CA LEU A 76 -9.58 -13.90 11.63
C LEU A 76 -10.18 -14.00 10.23
N MET A 77 -10.71 -15.18 9.89
CA MET A 77 -11.39 -15.40 8.61
C MET A 77 -12.84 -15.84 8.84
N TYR A 78 -13.80 -15.06 8.33
CA TYR A 78 -15.17 -15.52 8.16
C TYR A 78 -15.26 -16.46 6.97
N THR A 79 -15.94 -17.59 7.14
CA THR A 79 -15.87 -18.70 6.19
C THR A 79 -17.18 -19.46 6.09
N ALA A 80 -17.27 -20.36 5.09
CA ALA A 80 -18.30 -21.37 4.98
C ALA A 80 -17.72 -22.65 4.37
N ASP A 81 -18.34 -23.79 4.64
CA ASP A 81 -17.92 -25.10 4.11
C ASP A 81 -18.02 -25.21 2.59
N TRP A 82 -19.10 -24.65 2.03
CA TRP A 82 -19.42 -24.71 0.60
C TRP A 82 -18.53 -23.79 -0.23
N CYS A 83 -17.80 -22.88 0.42
CA CYS A 83 -17.02 -21.83 -0.23
C CYS A 83 -15.64 -22.35 -0.71
N PRO A 84 -15.41 -22.47 -2.03
CA PRO A 84 -14.13 -22.94 -2.56
C PRO A 84 -12.98 -21.95 -2.31
N ASN A 85 -13.23 -20.64 -2.41
CA ASN A 85 -12.23 -19.60 -2.16
C ASN A 85 -11.75 -19.62 -0.71
N CYS A 86 -12.65 -19.91 0.23
CA CYS A 86 -12.32 -20.08 1.63
C CYS A 86 -11.40 -21.28 1.87
N ARG A 87 -11.63 -22.38 1.13
CA ARG A 87 -10.76 -23.56 1.17
C ARG A 87 -9.39 -23.24 0.57
N ALA A 88 -9.33 -22.47 -0.52
CA ALA A 88 -8.08 -22.02 -1.10
C ALA A 88 -7.27 -21.15 -0.12
N ALA A 89 -7.93 -20.22 0.58
CA ALA A 89 -7.31 -19.38 1.60
C ALA A 89 -6.72 -20.21 2.75
N ARG A 90 -7.50 -21.17 3.31
CA ARG A 90 -7.00 -22.11 4.33
C ARG A 90 -5.78 -22.88 3.85
N ASN A 91 -5.88 -23.49 2.68
CA ASN A 91 -4.80 -24.29 2.13
C ASN A 91 -3.52 -23.47 1.94
N TRP A 92 -3.64 -22.21 1.48
CA TRP A 92 -2.49 -21.32 1.34
C TRP A 92 -1.89 -20.98 2.71
N MET A 93 -2.71 -20.60 3.69
CA MET A 93 -2.24 -20.29 5.04
C MET A 93 -1.59 -21.50 5.72
N ASP A 94 -2.21 -22.67 5.61
CA ASP A 94 -1.71 -23.95 6.12
C ASP A 94 -0.38 -24.33 5.45
N GLN A 95 -0.27 -24.15 4.12
CA GLN A 95 0.94 -24.44 3.36
C GLN A 95 2.17 -23.68 3.87
N TYR A 96 1.98 -22.41 4.27
CA TYR A 96 3.07 -21.57 4.75
C TYR A 96 3.14 -21.45 6.28
N GLY A 97 2.25 -22.13 7.00
CA GLY A 97 2.26 -22.22 8.46
C GLY A 97 1.66 -21.02 9.19
N PHE A 98 0.85 -20.20 8.52
CA PHE A 98 0.15 -19.09 9.15
C PHE A 98 -0.92 -19.62 10.11
N ARG A 99 -0.94 -19.11 11.34
CA ARG A 99 -2.03 -19.38 12.28
C ARG A 99 -3.18 -18.41 12.02
N TYR A 100 -4.40 -18.93 12.04
CA TYR A 100 -5.61 -18.15 11.85
C TYR A 100 -6.77 -18.75 12.62
N GLU A 101 -7.72 -17.89 12.96
CA GLU A 101 -9.01 -18.25 13.53
C GLU A 101 -10.08 -18.19 12.45
N THR A 102 -11.11 -19.02 12.59
CA THR A 102 -12.22 -19.05 11.64
C THR A 102 -13.56 -18.85 12.32
N CYS A 103 -14.42 -18.02 11.73
CA CYS A 103 -15.83 -17.89 12.10
C CYS A 103 -16.69 -18.43 10.95
N ASP A 104 -17.23 -19.64 11.08
CA ASP A 104 -18.09 -20.23 10.07
C ASP A 104 -19.48 -19.55 10.11
N VAL A 105 -19.92 -18.95 9.00
CA VAL A 105 -21.18 -18.18 8.96
C VAL A 105 -22.43 -19.07 9.02
N ASP A 106 -22.32 -20.35 8.68
CA ASP A 106 -23.43 -21.30 8.72
C ASP A 106 -23.54 -22.00 10.07
N LYS A 107 -22.40 -22.23 10.74
CA LYS A 107 -22.31 -23.05 11.97
C LYS A 107 -21.96 -22.27 13.23
N GLY A 108 -21.23 -21.17 13.08
CA GLY A 108 -20.71 -20.38 14.18
C GLY A 108 -21.78 -19.47 14.77
N ALA A 109 -21.93 -19.52 16.09
CA ALA A 109 -22.88 -18.68 16.80
C ALA A 109 -22.54 -17.19 16.60
N GLY A 110 -23.42 -16.46 15.94
CA GLY A 110 -23.27 -15.03 15.70
C GLY A 110 -22.32 -14.63 14.56
N CYS A 111 -21.64 -15.59 13.89
CA CYS A 111 -20.68 -15.27 12.82
C CYS A 111 -21.33 -14.55 11.64
N ALA A 112 -22.49 -15.00 11.17
CA ALA A 112 -23.22 -14.32 10.09
C ALA A 112 -23.62 -12.89 10.46
N GLN A 113 -24.13 -12.69 11.68
CA GLN A 113 -24.51 -11.35 12.16
C GLN A 113 -23.30 -10.43 12.30
N GLN A 114 -22.17 -10.94 12.79
CA GLN A 114 -20.92 -10.20 12.86
C GLN A 114 -20.45 -9.78 11.46
N LEU A 115 -20.44 -10.71 10.50
CA LEU A 115 -20.05 -10.42 9.12
C LEU A 115 -20.93 -9.31 8.49
N THR A 116 -22.25 -9.42 8.67
CA THR A 116 -23.18 -8.37 8.21
C THR A 116 -22.94 -7.04 8.92
N ALA A 117 -22.62 -7.04 10.22
CA ALA A 117 -22.31 -5.82 10.97
C ALA A 117 -21.00 -5.15 10.51
N LEU A 118 -20.06 -5.93 9.96
CA LEU A 118 -18.87 -5.44 9.29
C LEU A 118 -19.15 -4.86 7.89
N GLY A 119 -20.40 -4.94 7.41
CA GLY A 119 -20.81 -4.43 6.10
C GLY A 119 -20.45 -5.35 4.94
N SER A 120 -20.08 -6.60 5.21
CA SER A 120 -19.80 -7.61 4.18
C SER A 120 -20.94 -8.61 4.07
N ASP A 121 -21.19 -9.07 2.85
CA ASP A 121 -22.17 -10.10 2.50
C ASP A 121 -21.52 -11.37 1.92
N GLY A 122 -20.17 -11.43 1.92
CA GLY A 122 -19.40 -12.46 1.22
C GLY A 122 -18.35 -13.15 2.09
N VAL A 123 -18.00 -14.37 1.69
CA VAL A 123 -16.88 -15.13 2.25
C VAL A 123 -15.93 -15.60 1.13
N PRO A 124 -14.62 -15.74 1.39
CA PRO A 124 -13.95 -15.45 2.66
C PRO A 124 -13.83 -13.95 2.92
N TYR A 125 -14.03 -13.54 4.17
CA TYR A 125 -13.74 -12.18 4.63
C TYR A 125 -12.68 -12.25 5.72
N LEU A 126 -11.58 -11.52 5.55
CA LEU A 126 -10.42 -11.62 6.42
C LEU A 126 -10.14 -10.30 7.12
N ILE A 127 -9.79 -10.41 8.39
CA ILE A 127 -9.23 -9.33 9.19
C ILE A 127 -7.83 -9.77 9.62
N VAL A 128 -6.83 -9.00 9.21
CA VAL A 128 -5.41 -9.29 9.44
C VAL A 128 -4.78 -8.14 10.22
N LYS A 129 -4.47 -8.34 11.51
CA LYS A 129 -3.99 -7.29 12.44
C LYS A 129 -4.89 -6.04 12.43
N GLY A 130 -6.19 -6.24 12.32
CA GLY A 130 -7.19 -5.17 12.22
C GLY A 130 -7.35 -4.55 10.82
N HIS A 131 -6.54 -4.96 9.83
CA HIS A 131 -6.74 -4.61 8.42
C HIS A 131 -7.85 -5.49 7.82
N HIS A 132 -8.89 -4.86 7.30
CA HIS A 132 -9.99 -5.54 6.60
C HIS A 132 -9.60 -5.72 5.14
N MET A 133 -9.53 -6.96 4.68
CA MET A 133 -9.16 -7.25 3.28
C MET A 133 -10.29 -6.84 2.32
N GLU A 134 -9.93 -6.29 1.16
CA GLU A 134 -10.89 -5.61 0.27
C GLU A 134 -11.81 -6.59 -0.47
N ASP A 135 -11.24 -7.56 -1.19
CA ASP A 135 -11.98 -8.45 -2.13
C ASP A 135 -11.90 -9.94 -1.72
N GLY A 136 -11.72 -10.19 -0.42
CA GLY A 136 -11.56 -11.53 0.14
C GLY A 136 -10.10 -11.93 0.27
N PHE A 137 -9.73 -13.16 -0.11
CA PHE A 137 -8.35 -13.64 0.07
C PHE A 137 -7.45 -13.29 -1.13
N ASP A 138 -6.55 -12.33 -0.91
CA ASP A 138 -5.38 -12.09 -1.74
C ASP A 138 -4.09 -12.25 -0.92
N SER A 139 -3.16 -13.07 -1.42
CA SER A 139 -1.93 -13.38 -0.67
C SER A 139 -0.97 -12.19 -0.54
N ALA A 140 -0.95 -11.26 -1.48
CA ALA A 140 -0.05 -10.12 -1.44
C ALA A 140 -0.56 -9.07 -0.44
N GLU A 141 -1.86 -8.80 -0.45
CA GLU A 141 -2.53 -7.97 0.55
C GLU A 141 -2.39 -8.56 1.95
N PHE A 142 -2.62 -9.86 2.11
CA PHE A 142 -2.47 -10.56 3.40
C PHE A 142 -1.05 -10.36 3.99
N VAL A 143 -0.02 -10.56 3.18
CA VAL A 143 1.38 -10.35 3.59
C VAL A 143 1.66 -8.88 3.89
N ALA A 144 1.12 -7.97 3.10
CA ALA A 144 1.27 -6.53 3.34
C ALA A 144 0.63 -6.12 4.68
N ALA A 145 -0.57 -6.64 4.98
CA ALA A 145 -1.29 -6.39 6.22
C ALA A 145 -0.52 -6.88 7.45
N LEU A 146 0.08 -8.08 7.40
CA LEU A 146 0.90 -8.60 8.51
C LEU A 146 2.13 -7.72 8.80
N ASN A 147 2.70 -7.09 7.78
CA ASN A 147 3.84 -6.19 7.91
C ASN A 147 3.47 -4.76 8.31
N SER A 148 2.18 -4.43 8.38
CA SER A 148 1.70 -3.14 8.88
C SER A 148 1.82 -3.05 10.40
N LYS A 149 2.16 -1.86 10.90
CA LYS A 149 2.46 -1.59 12.32
C LYS A 149 1.20 -1.39 13.14
#